data_AF-A0A098EJW9-F1
#
_entry.id   AF-A0A098EJW9-F1
#
_cell.length_a   1.000
_cell.length_b   1.000
_cell.length_c   1.000
_cell.angle_alpha   90.00
_cell.angle_beta   90.00
_cell.angle_gamma   90.00
#
_symmetry.space_group_name_H-M   'P 1'
#
loop_
_entity.id
_entity.type
_entity.pdbx_description
1 polymer ?
#
loop_
_entity_poly.entity_id
_entity_poly.type
_entity_poly.pdbx_seq_one_letter_code
_entity_poly.pdbx_strand_id
1 'polypeptide(L)'
;MLFDELVITIMKSINLERTLSAPYHIIKGKKSGQTIQDIGYYHLHPYFALMPKLEKKVYDQTVRSLIDQKYIRFNEDVIDLTEQALAMPIPSSNLNGWKYRGNEMIFFNRLSLVVQTLSHTSQSVNKFDPIDNSDDIQAWVKRYLKAIQFRKLASVAKFKSEILDSLLAVALSDDHKTALMQRLSGFGRSGMTWEQIADVQGIQVLDAQLRVIEALHAWLEVIEEKRYPLLHAMTENIVELSSLTESTRRTEKLFKEGYSLAEISSIRHLKSSTIEDHFVELAMNDPLFDYSAFLSPELYGEIIKISQAEQTKRLRNIKDKVPAASYFQIRLALAIREDAQ
;
A
#
# COMPACT_ATOMS: atom_id res chain seq x y z
N MET A 1 -9.67 -6.51 9.21
CA MET A 1 -9.45 -7.66 8.29
C MET A 1 -8.34 -8.55 8.83
N LEU A 2 -8.43 -9.89 8.75
CA LEU A 2 -7.33 -10.83 9.07
C LEU A 2 -6.39 -11.03 7.87
N PHE A 3 -5.19 -11.55 8.10
CA PHE A 3 -4.18 -11.71 7.04
C PHE A 3 -4.60 -12.75 5.99
N ASP A 4 -5.19 -13.87 6.39
CA ASP A 4 -5.70 -14.87 5.45
C ASP A 4 -6.86 -14.29 4.60
N GLU A 5 -7.72 -13.47 5.22
CA GLU A 5 -8.80 -12.75 4.51
C GLU A 5 -8.24 -11.74 3.50
N LEU A 6 -7.17 -11.02 3.85
CA LEU A 6 -6.45 -10.12 2.94
C LEU A 6 -5.92 -10.89 1.73
N VAL A 7 -5.27 -12.03 1.97
CA VAL A 7 -4.71 -12.86 0.90
C VAL A 7 -5.81 -13.38 -0.03
N ILE A 8 -6.91 -13.91 0.53
CA ILE A 8 -8.07 -14.36 -0.27
C ILE A 8 -8.69 -13.20 -1.04
N THR A 9 -8.82 -12.02 -0.43
CA THR A 9 -9.39 -10.83 -1.06
C THR A 9 -8.59 -10.43 -2.29
N ILE A 10 -7.26 -10.39 -2.20
CA ILE A 10 -6.40 -10.13 -3.35
C ILE A 10 -6.54 -11.25 -4.38
N MET A 11 -6.48 -12.52 -3.96
CA MET A 11 -6.58 -13.68 -4.84
C MET A 11 -7.88 -13.70 -5.65
N LYS A 12 -9.00 -13.27 -5.08
CA LYS A 12 -10.29 -13.18 -5.79
C LYS A 12 -10.22 -12.28 -7.02
N SER A 13 -9.59 -11.11 -6.87
CA SER A 13 -9.49 -10.14 -7.97
C SER A 13 -8.59 -10.63 -9.11
N ILE A 14 -7.69 -11.58 -8.87
CA ILE A 14 -6.74 -12.12 -9.84
C ILE A 14 -6.85 -13.65 -10.01
N ASN A 15 -8.01 -14.20 -9.66
CA ASN A 15 -8.28 -15.63 -9.74
C ASN A 15 -8.21 -16.08 -11.21
N LEU A 16 -7.59 -17.22 -11.48
CA LEU A 16 -7.32 -17.75 -12.83
C LEU A 16 -6.46 -16.86 -13.75
N GLU A 17 -5.95 -15.74 -13.23
CA GLU A 17 -5.22 -14.74 -14.01
C GLU A 17 -3.73 -14.66 -13.63
N ARG A 18 -3.39 -14.93 -12.36
CA ARG A 18 -2.04 -14.77 -11.79
C ARG A 18 -1.64 -15.94 -10.92
N THR A 19 -0.34 -16.10 -10.69
CA THR A 19 0.22 -17.14 -9.80
C THR A 19 0.08 -16.78 -8.33
N LEU A 20 0.26 -17.76 -7.45
CA LEU A 20 0.29 -17.58 -5.99
C LEU A 20 1.38 -16.61 -5.49
N SER A 21 2.32 -16.18 -6.32
CA SER A 21 3.30 -15.16 -5.94
C SER A 21 2.77 -13.72 -5.99
N ALA A 22 1.68 -13.48 -6.75
CA ALA A 22 1.18 -12.13 -7.01
C ALA A 22 0.68 -11.43 -5.73
N PRO A 23 -0.13 -12.05 -4.84
CA PRO A 23 -0.55 -11.38 -3.60
C PRO A 23 0.64 -11.00 -2.71
N TYR A 24 1.67 -11.86 -2.61
CA TYR A 24 2.90 -11.54 -1.88
C TYR A 24 3.61 -10.30 -2.45
N HIS A 25 3.73 -10.19 -3.77
CA HIS A 25 4.37 -9.05 -4.42
C HIS A 25 3.58 -7.75 -4.23
N ILE A 26 2.25 -7.81 -4.21
CA ILE A 26 1.38 -6.66 -3.97
C ILE A 26 1.49 -6.21 -2.50
N ILE A 27 1.28 -7.11 -1.54
CA ILE A 27 1.35 -6.80 -0.10
C ILE A 27 2.73 -6.26 0.28
N LYS A 28 3.80 -6.80 -0.31
CA LYS A 28 5.18 -6.34 -0.09
C LYS A 28 5.52 -5.03 -0.78
N GLY A 29 4.75 -4.61 -1.79
CA GLY A 29 5.02 -3.38 -2.52
C GLY A 29 6.08 -3.49 -3.61
N LYS A 30 6.23 -4.67 -4.24
CA LYS A 30 7.22 -4.87 -5.30
C LYS A 30 6.87 -4.01 -6.52
N LYS A 31 7.69 -3.01 -6.82
CA LYS A 31 7.54 -2.08 -7.95
C LYS A 31 7.97 -2.68 -9.31
N SER A 32 7.55 -3.91 -9.64
CA SER A 32 7.73 -4.47 -10.99
C SER A 32 6.56 -4.08 -11.89
N GLY A 33 6.80 -3.95 -13.20
CA GLY A 33 5.78 -3.59 -14.19
C GLY A 33 4.49 -4.40 -14.06
N GLN A 34 4.60 -5.73 -13.91
CA GLN A 34 3.44 -6.60 -13.69
C GLN A 34 2.66 -6.28 -12.41
N THR A 35 3.34 -6.00 -11.29
CA THR A 35 2.65 -5.69 -10.02
C THR A 35 1.89 -4.37 -10.12
N ILE A 36 2.50 -3.34 -10.71
CA ILE A 36 1.86 -2.04 -10.91
C ILE A 36 0.66 -2.16 -11.86
N GLN A 37 0.80 -2.96 -12.92
CA GLN A 37 -0.30 -3.31 -13.82
C GLN A 37 -1.42 -4.05 -13.10
N ASP A 38 -1.10 -5.04 -12.27
CA ASP A 38 -2.12 -5.80 -11.54
C ASP A 38 -2.89 -4.89 -10.56
N ILE A 39 -2.22 -3.92 -9.95
CA ILE A 39 -2.86 -2.93 -9.07
C ILE A 39 -3.91 -2.12 -9.80
N GLY A 40 -3.59 -1.58 -10.98
CA GLY A 40 -4.55 -0.80 -11.76
C GLY A 40 -5.63 -1.67 -12.40
N TYR A 41 -5.28 -2.80 -13.02
CA TYR A 41 -6.22 -3.68 -13.71
C TYR A 41 -7.26 -4.30 -12.79
N TYR A 42 -6.88 -4.68 -11.57
CA TYR A 42 -7.74 -5.43 -10.66
C TYR A 42 -8.12 -4.61 -9.41
N HIS A 43 -7.88 -3.29 -9.44
CA HIS A 43 -8.22 -2.35 -8.38
C HIS A 43 -7.59 -2.68 -7.01
N LEU A 44 -6.36 -3.19 -7.00
CA LEU A 44 -5.67 -3.65 -5.78
C LEU A 44 -4.89 -2.55 -5.04
N HIS A 45 -5.18 -1.28 -5.32
CA HIS A 45 -4.55 -0.11 -4.68
C HIS A 45 -4.61 -0.16 -3.14
N PRO A 46 -5.72 -0.56 -2.49
CA PRO A 46 -5.78 -0.65 -1.03
C PRO A 46 -4.72 -1.56 -0.41
N TYR A 47 -4.26 -2.57 -1.15
CA TYR A 47 -3.42 -3.65 -0.65
C TYR A 47 -1.94 -3.53 -1.01
N PHE A 48 -1.55 -2.49 -1.75
CA PHE A 48 -0.17 -2.32 -2.17
C PHE A 48 0.74 -1.89 -1.01
N ALA A 49 1.89 -2.55 -0.86
CA ALA A 49 2.93 -2.15 0.08
C ALA A 49 2.48 -2.03 1.56
N LEU A 50 1.44 -2.77 1.96
CA LEU A 50 0.97 -2.82 3.36
C LEU A 50 2.02 -3.39 4.31
N MET A 51 2.78 -4.40 3.87
CA MET A 51 3.77 -5.07 4.71
C MET A 51 5.10 -5.23 3.95
N PRO A 52 5.89 -4.15 3.76
CA PRO A 52 7.13 -4.21 2.98
C PRO A 52 8.17 -5.18 3.54
N LYS A 53 8.08 -5.45 4.86
CA LYS A 53 8.95 -6.39 5.58
C LYS A 53 8.41 -7.82 5.62
N LEU A 54 7.29 -8.11 4.94
CA LEU A 54 6.72 -9.46 4.89
C LEU A 54 7.75 -10.47 4.37
N GLU A 55 7.97 -11.51 5.16
CA GLU A 55 8.85 -12.61 4.82
C GLU A 55 8.13 -13.61 3.91
N LYS A 56 8.85 -14.11 2.90
CA LYS A 56 8.27 -15.05 1.93
C LYS A 56 7.83 -16.35 2.60
N LYS A 57 8.64 -16.87 3.55
CA LYS A 57 8.33 -18.10 4.30
C LYS A 57 7.02 -18.00 5.06
N VAL A 58 6.76 -16.84 5.67
CA VAL A 58 5.54 -16.58 6.45
C VAL A 58 4.32 -16.52 5.51
N TYR A 59 4.45 -15.83 4.37
CA TYR A 59 3.41 -15.86 3.33
C TYR A 59 3.12 -17.27 2.80
N ASP A 60 4.17 -18.05 2.52
CA ASP A 60 4.02 -19.42 2.02
C ASP A 60 3.34 -20.35 3.03
N GLN A 61 3.51 -20.11 4.34
CA GLN A 61 2.77 -20.82 5.39
C GLN A 61 1.27 -20.49 5.35
N THR A 62 0.89 -19.23 5.17
CA THR A 62 -0.52 -18.83 4.94
C THR A 62 -1.08 -19.54 3.71
N VAL A 63 -0.37 -19.54 2.57
CA VAL A 63 -0.85 -20.20 1.36
C VAL A 63 -1.05 -21.70 1.56
N ARG A 64 -0.12 -22.38 2.26
CA ARG A 64 -0.28 -23.81 2.61
C ARG A 64 -1.52 -24.05 3.47
N SER A 65 -1.73 -23.23 4.49
CA SER A 65 -2.92 -23.29 5.34
C SER A 65 -4.21 -23.14 4.52
N LEU A 66 -4.25 -22.21 3.56
CA LEU A 66 -5.40 -22.02 2.67
C LEU A 66 -5.64 -23.23 1.74
N ILE A 67 -4.58 -23.90 1.28
CA ILE A 67 -4.69 -25.15 0.50
C ILE A 67 -5.22 -26.28 1.39
N ASP A 68 -4.69 -26.45 2.60
CA ASP A 68 -5.10 -27.48 3.55
C ASP A 68 -6.58 -27.32 3.95
N GLN A 69 -7.03 -26.06 4.08
CA GLN A 69 -8.42 -25.69 4.33
C GLN A 69 -9.33 -25.78 3.10
N LYS A 70 -8.80 -26.20 1.94
CA LYS A 70 -9.53 -26.35 0.65
C LYS A 70 -10.10 -25.04 0.08
N TYR A 71 -9.46 -23.91 0.38
CA TYR A 71 -9.78 -22.64 -0.27
C TYR A 71 -9.12 -22.50 -1.65
N ILE A 72 -8.01 -23.19 -1.88
CA ILE A 72 -7.23 -23.14 -3.11
C ILE A 72 -7.10 -24.57 -3.67
N ARG A 73 -7.44 -24.76 -4.95
CA ARG A 73 -7.11 -25.98 -5.69
C ARG A 73 -5.67 -25.89 -6.17
N PHE A 74 -4.98 -27.03 -6.17
CA PHE A 74 -3.61 -27.08 -6.67
C PHE A 74 -3.57 -26.79 -8.17
N ASN A 75 -2.84 -25.74 -8.55
CA ASN A 75 -2.59 -25.34 -9.92
C ASN A 75 -1.24 -24.60 -9.96
N GLU A 76 -0.33 -25.00 -10.85
CA GLU A 76 1.03 -24.45 -10.93
C GLU A 76 1.08 -23.11 -11.66
N ASP A 77 0.12 -22.86 -12.54
CA ASP A 77 0.14 -21.71 -13.47
C ASP A 77 -0.67 -20.52 -12.98
N VAL A 78 -1.75 -20.76 -12.24
CA VAL A 78 -2.70 -19.74 -11.79
C VAL A 78 -3.28 -20.06 -10.42
N ILE A 79 -3.75 -19.03 -9.73
CA ILE A 79 -4.63 -19.18 -8.57
C ILE A 79 -5.93 -19.82 -9.05
N ASP A 80 -6.35 -20.91 -8.39
CA ASP A 80 -7.63 -21.57 -8.62
C ASP A 80 -8.39 -21.65 -7.29
N LEU A 81 -9.18 -20.62 -7.00
CA LEU A 81 -10.00 -20.56 -5.80
C LEU A 81 -11.19 -21.53 -5.89
N THR A 82 -11.50 -22.21 -4.79
CA THR A 82 -12.72 -23.00 -4.68
C THR A 82 -13.95 -22.11 -4.55
N GLU A 83 -15.13 -22.67 -4.82
CA GLU A 83 -16.41 -21.97 -4.62
C GLU A 83 -16.57 -21.47 -3.18
N GLN A 84 -16.05 -22.23 -2.21
CA GLN A 84 -16.02 -21.83 -0.79
C GLN A 84 -15.21 -20.54 -0.58
N ALA A 85 -14.02 -20.43 -1.19
CA ALA A 85 -13.21 -19.21 -1.10
C ALA A 85 -13.92 -18.04 -1.80
N LEU A 86 -14.45 -18.27 -3.00
CA LEU A 86 -15.16 -17.26 -3.79
C LEU A 86 -16.38 -16.70 -3.05
N ALA A 87 -17.13 -17.56 -2.34
CA ALA A 87 -18.30 -17.18 -1.56
C ALA A 87 -18.00 -16.44 -0.25
N MET A 88 -16.74 -16.39 0.21
CA MET A 88 -16.40 -15.61 1.41
C MET A 88 -16.74 -14.11 1.20
N PRO A 89 -17.26 -13.39 2.19
CA PRO A 89 -17.40 -11.94 2.07
C PRO A 89 -16.02 -11.29 1.98
N ILE A 90 -15.91 -10.20 1.23
CA ILE A 90 -14.73 -9.32 1.27
C ILE A 90 -14.94 -8.38 2.48
N PRO A 91 -14.09 -8.43 3.51
CA PRO A 91 -14.25 -7.55 4.66
C PRO A 91 -14.09 -6.09 4.24
N SER A 92 -14.97 -5.21 4.71
CA SER A 92 -14.75 -3.76 4.61
C SER A 92 -13.47 -3.40 5.33
N SER A 93 -12.68 -2.51 4.74
CA SER A 93 -11.39 -2.13 5.30
C SER A 93 -11.04 -0.68 5.04
N ASN A 94 -10.32 -0.06 5.97
CA ASN A 94 -9.75 1.29 5.83
C ASN A 94 -8.32 1.27 5.26
N LEU A 95 -7.88 0.13 4.71
CA LEU A 95 -6.55 0.02 4.13
C LEU A 95 -6.41 0.92 2.89
N ASN A 96 -5.36 1.73 2.85
CA ASN A 96 -5.00 2.53 1.68
C ASN A 96 -3.49 2.43 1.41
N GLY A 97 -3.04 1.22 1.10
CA GLY A 97 -1.63 0.92 0.88
C GLY A 97 -1.00 1.76 -0.25
N TRP A 98 -1.74 2.08 -1.31
CA TRP A 98 -1.24 2.94 -2.37
C TRP A 98 -0.92 4.37 -1.92
N LYS A 99 -1.74 4.94 -1.02
CA LYS A 99 -1.56 6.31 -0.49
C LYS A 99 -0.35 6.40 0.45
N TYR A 100 -0.13 5.38 1.28
CA TYR A 100 0.88 5.45 2.36
C TYR A 100 2.16 4.67 2.05
N ARG A 101 2.08 3.55 1.33
CA ARG A 101 3.23 2.73 0.86
C ARG A 101 4.22 2.31 1.96
N GLY A 102 3.76 2.14 3.20
CA GLY A 102 4.61 1.82 4.35
C GLY A 102 5.06 3.05 5.14
N ASN A 103 4.85 4.27 4.62
CA ASN A 103 5.23 5.52 5.28
C ASN A 103 4.37 5.80 6.53
N GLU A 104 3.22 5.15 6.70
CA GLU A 104 2.43 5.22 7.95
C GLU A 104 3.28 4.84 9.19
N MET A 105 4.30 3.99 9.01
CA MET A 105 5.25 3.65 10.07
C MET A 105 6.20 4.80 10.43
N ILE A 106 6.51 5.70 9.49
CA ILE A 106 7.29 6.92 9.79
C ILE A 106 6.47 7.80 10.75
N PHE A 107 5.17 7.98 10.49
CA PHE A 107 4.27 8.68 11.41
C PHE A 107 4.26 8.01 12.78
N PHE A 108 4.08 6.68 12.83
CA PHE A 108 4.04 5.94 14.08
C PHE A 108 5.34 6.06 14.89
N ASN A 109 6.49 6.02 14.23
CA ASN A 109 7.79 6.14 14.89
C ASN A 109 8.01 7.55 15.45
N ARG A 110 7.63 8.60 14.70
CA ARG A 110 7.63 9.99 15.20
C ARG A 110 6.73 10.12 16.42
N LEU A 111 5.51 9.59 16.34
CA LEU A 111 4.55 9.59 17.45
C LEU A 111 5.11 8.89 18.68
N SER A 112 5.66 7.69 18.50
CA SER A 112 6.22 6.89 19.58
C SER A 112 7.33 7.62 20.32
N LEU A 113 8.27 8.24 19.60
CA LEU A 113 9.37 8.98 20.22
C LEU A 113 8.91 10.29 20.87
N VAL A 114 7.90 10.97 20.30
CA VAL A 114 7.27 12.14 20.94
C VAL A 114 6.60 11.73 22.25
N VAL A 115 5.77 10.68 22.24
CA VAL A 115 5.08 10.16 23.45
C VAL A 115 6.09 9.74 24.51
N GLN A 116 7.14 9.00 24.12
CA GLN A 116 8.22 8.61 25.02
C GLN A 116 8.87 9.85 25.67
N THR A 117 9.19 10.86 24.86
CA THR A 117 9.85 12.09 25.34
C THR A 117 8.94 12.88 26.29
N LEU A 118 7.68 13.07 25.94
CA LEU A 118 6.71 13.76 26.80
C LEU A 118 6.50 13.02 28.13
N SER A 119 6.46 11.69 28.09
CA SER A 119 6.33 10.86 29.28
C SER A 119 7.53 10.99 30.22
N HIS A 120 8.77 10.92 29.72
CA HIS A 120 9.97 11.08 30.55
C HIS A 120 10.12 12.50 31.10
N THR A 121 9.88 13.51 30.26
CA THR A 121 10.04 14.90 30.64
C THR A 121 9.01 15.34 31.68
N SER A 122 7.80 14.78 31.68
CA SER A 122 6.81 14.97 32.74
C SER A 122 7.29 14.46 34.12
N GLN A 123 8.26 13.55 34.15
CA GLN A 123 8.90 13.03 35.36
C GLN A 123 10.26 13.69 35.62
N SER A 124 10.57 14.81 34.96
CA SER A 124 11.86 15.50 35.02
C SER A 124 13.07 14.65 34.57
N VAL A 125 12.84 13.57 33.83
CA VAL A 125 13.89 12.73 33.26
C VAL A 125 14.18 13.20 31.84
N ASN A 126 15.35 13.81 31.63
CA ASN A 126 15.75 14.39 30.34
C ASN A 126 16.77 13.53 29.56
N LYS A 127 17.19 12.40 30.13
CA LYS A 127 18.12 11.45 29.52
C LYS A 127 17.49 10.06 29.57
N PHE A 128 17.30 9.46 28.41
CA PHE A 128 16.73 8.14 28.22
C PHE A 128 17.15 7.63 26.85
N ASP A 129 17.11 6.32 26.65
CA ASP A 129 17.40 5.71 25.36
C ASP A 129 16.18 5.83 24.44
N PRO A 130 16.33 6.39 23.23
CA PRO A 130 15.22 6.58 22.30
C PRO A 130 14.70 5.23 21.80
N ILE A 131 13.38 5.10 21.68
CA ILE A 131 12.75 3.88 21.15
C ILE A 131 13.05 3.64 19.66
N ASP A 132 13.44 4.70 18.93
CA ASP A 132 13.84 4.66 17.54
C ASP A 132 15.26 5.23 17.37
N ASN A 133 16.16 4.42 16.80
CA ASN A 133 17.57 4.76 16.58
C ASN A 133 17.84 5.46 15.24
N SER A 134 16.81 5.73 14.43
CA SER A 134 16.94 6.46 13.16
C SER A 134 17.28 7.93 13.43
N ASP A 135 18.43 8.37 12.93
CA ASP A 135 18.90 9.75 13.04
C ASP A 135 17.89 10.74 12.44
N ASP A 136 17.26 10.39 11.32
CA ASP A 136 16.26 11.23 10.65
C ASP A 136 15.00 11.41 11.52
N ILE A 137 14.51 10.33 12.13
CA ILE A 137 13.34 10.39 13.04
C ILE A 137 13.69 11.21 14.28
N GLN A 138 14.85 10.98 14.89
CA GLN A 138 15.27 11.73 16.07
C GLN A 138 15.46 13.22 15.78
N ALA A 139 16.10 13.56 14.65
CA ALA A 139 16.30 14.94 14.24
C ALA A 139 14.96 15.63 13.98
N TRP A 140 14.03 14.95 13.32
CA TRP A 140 12.68 15.45 13.08
C TRP A 140 11.93 15.70 14.41
N VAL A 141 11.92 14.72 15.32
CA VAL A 141 11.20 14.81 16.60
C VAL A 141 11.75 15.93 17.49
N LYS A 142 13.08 16.12 17.54
CA LYS A 142 13.70 17.23 18.27
C LYS A 142 13.23 18.60 17.76
N ARG A 143 13.15 18.78 16.44
CA ARG A 143 12.65 20.02 15.82
C ARG A 143 11.17 20.22 16.14
N TYR A 144 10.36 19.18 15.97
CA TYR A 144 8.93 19.19 16.26
C TYR A 144 8.62 19.55 17.71
N LEU A 145 9.25 18.89 18.68
CA LEU A 145 9.07 19.15 20.11
C LEU A 145 9.38 20.61 20.46
N LYS A 146 10.47 21.17 19.90
CA LYS A 146 10.82 22.59 20.08
C LYS A 146 9.74 23.51 19.52
N ALA A 147 9.21 23.22 18.33
CA ALA A 147 8.18 24.01 17.68
C ALA A 147 6.87 24.04 18.48
N ILE A 148 6.45 22.92 19.07
CA ILE A 148 5.23 22.84 19.88
C ILE A 148 5.42 23.34 21.32
N GLN A 149 6.63 23.79 21.69
CA GLN A 149 6.99 24.24 23.03
C GLN A 149 6.68 23.19 24.10
N PHE A 150 7.11 21.94 23.86
CA PHE A 150 6.72 20.74 24.63
C PHE A 150 6.91 20.81 26.15
N ARG A 151 7.73 21.74 26.66
CA ARG A 151 7.93 21.96 28.11
C ARG A 151 6.76 22.70 28.77
N LYS A 152 5.85 23.31 28.01
CA LYS A 152 4.65 23.96 28.54
C LYS A 152 3.58 22.89 28.79
N LEU A 153 3.03 22.85 30.01
CA LEU A 153 1.96 21.91 30.37
C LEU A 153 0.75 22.00 29.43
N ALA A 154 0.39 23.20 28.98
CA ALA A 154 -0.68 23.41 28.01
C ALA A 154 -0.42 22.69 26.66
N SER A 155 0.83 22.66 26.18
CA SER A 155 1.20 21.95 24.95
C SER A 155 1.05 20.44 25.11
N VAL A 156 1.49 19.89 26.24
CA VAL A 156 1.36 18.45 26.55
C VAL A 156 -0.11 18.04 26.68
N ALA A 157 -0.91 18.86 27.39
CA ALA A 157 -2.34 18.62 27.54
C ALA A 157 -3.08 18.67 26.21
N LYS A 158 -2.76 19.65 25.35
CA LYS A 158 -3.32 19.76 24.00
C LYS A 158 -2.94 18.56 23.14
N PHE A 159 -1.68 18.14 23.15
CA PHE A 159 -1.21 16.97 22.40
C PHE A 159 -1.96 15.70 22.83
N LYS A 160 -2.14 15.49 24.14
CA LYS A 160 -2.92 14.38 24.68
C LYS A 160 -4.39 14.44 24.22
N SER A 161 -5.01 15.62 24.26
CA SER A 161 -6.39 15.82 23.77
C SER A 161 -6.50 15.46 22.29
N GLU A 162 -5.59 15.97 21.45
CA GLU A 162 -5.62 15.67 20.01
C GLU A 162 -5.49 14.17 19.73
N ILE A 163 -4.62 13.43 20.44
CA ILE A 163 -4.53 11.96 20.31
C ILE A 163 -5.87 11.30 20.68
N LEU A 164 -6.44 11.65 21.83
CA LEU A 164 -7.68 11.03 22.32
C LEU A 164 -8.85 11.33 21.38
N ASP A 165 -9.06 12.61 21.06
CA ASP A 165 -10.18 13.08 20.25
C ASP A 165 -10.12 12.50 18.83
N SER A 166 -8.92 12.44 18.24
CA SER A 166 -8.73 11.88 16.89
C SER A 166 -8.90 10.36 16.87
N LEU A 167 -8.40 9.62 17.86
CA LEU A 167 -8.61 8.15 17.94
C LEU A 167 -10.06 7.78 18.22
N LEU A 168 -10.77 8.57 19.05
CA LEU A 168 -12.21 8.38 19.29
C LEU A 168 -13.02 8.61 18.01
N ALA A 169 -12.58 9.53 17.14
CA ALA A 169 -13.20 9.79 15.86
C ALA A 169 -12.97 8.69 14.80
N VAL A 170 -12.03 7.77 15.00
CA VAL A 170 -11.78 6.65 14.06
C VAL A 170 -12.88 5.60 14.18
N ALA A 171 -13.53 5.28 13.05
CA ALA A 171 -14.58 4.28 12.94
C ALA A 171 -14.03 2.83 12.85
N LEU A 172 -13.22 2.42 13.83
CA LEU A 172 -12.69 1.06 13.98
C LEU A 172 -12.98 0.51 15.37
N SER A 173 -12.87 -0.81 15.54
CA SER A 173 -13.05 -1.47 16.83
C SER A 173 -11.98 -1.05 17.83
N ASP A 174 -12.31 -1.15 19.13
CA ASP A 174 -11.37 -0.83 20.21
C ASP A 174 -10.12 -1.72 20.18
N ASP A 175 -10.21 -2.94 19.66
CA ASP A 175 -9.04 -3.81 19.49
C ASP A 175 -7.99 -3.22 18.54
N HIS A 176 -8.42 -2.54 17.45
CA HIS A 176 -7.51 -1.88 16.50
C HIS A 176 -6.78 -0.74 17.18
N LYS A 177 -7.54 0.13 17.86
CA LYS A 177 -7.01 1.29 18.58
C LYS A 177 -6.10 0.85 19.72
N THR A 178 -6.48 -0.20 20.45
CA THR A 178 -5.72 -0.76 21.57
C THR A 178 -4.42 -1.39 21.09
N ALA A 179 -4.43 -2.19 20.02
CA ALA A 179 -3.22 -2.77 19.45
C ALA A 179 -2.20 -1.66 19.08
N LEU A 180 -2.66 -0.59 18.45
CA LEU A 180 -1.82 0.55 18.10
C LEU A 180 -1.26 1.28 19.34
N MET A 181 -2.10 1.57 20.35
CA MET A 181 -1.68 2.28 21.55
C MET A 181 -0.75 1.45 22.43
N GLN A 182 -0.94 0.13 22.50
CA GLN A 182 -0.08 -0.78 23.27
C GLN A 182 1.35 -0.84 22.73
N ARG A 183 1.58 -0.44 21.47
CA ARG A 183 2.93 -0.32 20.90
C ARG A 183 3.72 0.89 21.41
N LEU A 184 3.06 1.88 22.02
CA LEU A 184 3.72 3.09 22.52
C LEU A 184 4.51 2.78 23.80
N SER A 185 5.68 3.40 23.94
CA SER A 185 6.54 3.31 25.13
C SER A 185 6.62 4.65 25.86
N GLY A 186 6.78 4.60 27.17
CA GLY A 186 6.88 5.77 28.04
C GLY A 186 7.75 5.52 29.26
N PHE A 187 7.79 6.48 30.16
CA PHE A 187 8.53 6.35 31.41
C PHE A 187 8.00 5.15 32.23
N GLY A 188 8.88 4.21 32.55
CA GLY A 188 8.55 3.00 33.32
C GLY A 188 7.59 2.03 32.63
N ARG A 189 7.28 2.22 31.34
CA ARG A 189 6.40 1.33 30.56
C ARG A 189 6.96 1.08 29.17
N SER A 190 7.27 -0.18 28.88
CA SER A 190 7.63 -0.62 27.54
C SER A 190 6.38 -0.91 26.72
N GLY A 191 6.41 -0.54 25.45
CA GLY A 191 5.38 -0.95 24.49
C GLY A 191 5.43 -2.46 24.27
N MET A 192 4.28 -3.04 23.94
CA MET A 192 4.13 -4.47 23.71
C MET A 192 4.78 -4.91 22.39
N THR A 193 5.31 -6.13 22.38
CA THR A 193 5.77 -6.78 21.14
C THR A 193 4.58 -7.24 20.30
N TRP A 194 4.83 -7.67 19.05
CA TRP A 194 3.76 -8.17 18.20
C TRP A 194 3.18 -9.48 18.74
N GLU A 195 4.03 -10.33 19.30
CA GLU A 195 3.67 -11.59 19.95
C GLU A 195 2.81 -11.34 21.19
N GLN A 196 3.13 -10.33 22.00
CA GLN A 196 2.32 -9.96 23.17
C GLN A 196 0.94 -9.43 22.78
N ILE A 197 0.84 -8.60 21.74
CA ILE A 197 -0.46 -8.11 21.25
C ILE A 197 -1.28 -9.28 20.68
N ALA A 198 -0.63 -10.14 19.88
CA ALA A 198 -1.26 -11.31 19.29
C ALA A 198 -1.81 -12.26 20.36
N ASP A 199 -1.04 -12.55 21.41
CA ASP A 199 -1.42 -13.39 22.54
C ASP A 199 -2.61 -12.79 23.32
N VAL A 200 -2.52 -11.51 23.70
CA VAL A 200 -3.59 -10.81 24.44
C VAL A 200 -4.90 -10.76 23.66
N GLN A 201 -4.83 -10.60 22.34
CA GLN A 201 -6.02 -10.50 21.48
C GLN A 201 -6.47 -11.85 20.89
N GLY A 202 -5.73 -12.93 21.12
CA GLY A 202 -6.04 -14.26 20.58
C GLY A 202 -5.98 -14.35 19.05
N ILE A 203 -5.07 -13.62 18.41
CA ILE A 203 -4.90 -13.55 16.95
C ILE A 203 -3.48 -13.93 16.53
N GLN A 204 -3.22 -14.10 15.23
CA GLN A 204 -1.86 -14.34 14.76
C GLN A 204 -1.04 -13.04 14.73
N VAL A 205 0.29 -13.17 14.75
CA VAL A 205 1.22 -12.03 14.70
C VAL A 205 1.00 -11.16 13.45
N LEU A 206 0.73 -11.77 12.29
CA LEU A 206 0.42 -11.01 11.07
C LEU A 206 -0.90 -10.23 11.19
N ASP A 207 -1.90 -10.81 11.86
CA ASP A 207 -3.18 -10.13 12.08
C ASP A 207 -3.00 -8.92 12.99
N ALA A 208 -2.17 -9.04 14.04
CA ALA A 208 -1.83 -7.93 14.91
C ALA A 208 -1.11 -6.80 14.15
N GLN A 209 -0.18 -7.14 13.26
CA GLN A 209 0.51 -6.17 12.42
C GLN A 209 -0.47 -5.48 11.45
N LEU A 210 -1.30 -6.27 10.74
CA LEU A 210 -2.28 -5.74 9.79
C LEU A 210 -3.31 -4.85 10.48
N ARG A 211 -3.77 -5.23 11.67
CA ARG A 211 -4.68 -4.46 12.53
C ARG A 211 -4.09 -3.10 12.90
N VAL A 212 -2.79 -3.03 13.22
CA VAL A 212 -2.11 -1.75 13.48
C VAL A 212 -1.97 -0.91 12.22
N ILE A 213 -1.65 -1.51 11.06
CA ILE A 213 -1.58 -0.79 9.78
C ILE A 213 -2.95 -0.20 9.41
N GLU A 214 -4.02 -0.99 9.52
CA GLU A 214 -5.39 -0.54 9.30
C GLU A 214 -5.80 0.59 10.26
N ALA A 215 -5.42 0.49 11.54
CA ALA A 215 -5.62 1.55 12.51
C ALA A 215 -4.90 2.85 12.14
N LEU A 216 -3.64 2.75 11.68
CA LEU A 216 -2.85 3.90 11.24
C LEU A 216 -3.47 4.57 10.02
N HIS A 217 -3.90 3.78 9.02
CA HIS A 217 -4.50 4.32 7.80
C HIS A 217 -5.79 5.10 8.09
N ALA A 218 -6.69 4.52 8.90
CA ALA A 218 -7.93 5.18 9.30
C ALA A 218 -7.66 6.42 10.17
N TRP A 219 -6.65 6.35 11.05
CA TRP A 219 -6.32 7.48 11.90
C TRP A 219 -5.69 8.65 11.14
N LEU A 220 -4.81 8.36 10.17
CA LEU A 220 -4.21 9.36 9.29
C LEU A 220 -5.28 10.10 8.46
N GLU A 221 -6.30 9.38 8.00
CA GLU A 221 -7.46 9.97 7.31
C GLU A 221 -8.21 10.95 8.21
N VAL A 222 -8.54 10.56 9.45
CA VAL A 222 -9.17 11.45 10.44
C VAL A 222 -8.29 12.66 10.78
N ILE A 223 -6.97 12.48 10.89
CA ILE A 223 -6.02 13.57 11.16
C ILE A 223 -6.04 14.61 10.03
N GLU A 224 -6.10 14.14 8.78
CA GLU A 224 -6.14 14.97 7.59
C GLU A 224 -7.46 15.74 7.47
N GLU A 225 -8.60 15.08 7.66
CA GLU A 225 -9.93 15.68 7.52
C GLU A 225 -10.24 16.72 8.61
N LYS A 226 -10.00 16.37 9.87
CA LYS A 226 -10.43 17.19 11.02
C LYS A 226 -9.37 18.19 11.49
N ARG A 227 -8.21 18.21 10.83
CA ARG A 227 -7.12 19.18 11.04
C ARG A 227 -6.67 19.31 12.49
N TYR A 228 -6.29 18.19 13.12
CA TYR A 228 -5.61 18.18 14.42
C TYR A 228 -4.20 18.75 14.27
N PRO A 229 -3.89 20.02 14.62
CA PRO A 229 -2.69 20.68 14.10
C PRO A 229 -1.38 20.08 14.60
N LEU A 230 -1.34 19.60 15.85
CA LEU A 230 -0.13 18.98 16.40
C LEU A 230 0.14 17.63 15.72
N LEU A 231 -0.90 16.82 15.51
CA LEU A 231 -0.77 15.53 14.83
C LEU A 231 -0.56 15.67 13.32
N HIS A 232 -1.23 16.62 12.68
CA HIS A 232 -1.10 16.89 11.25
C HIS A 232 0.32 17.33 10.89
N ALA A 233 0.99 18.12 11.73
CA ALA A 233 2.40 18.43 11.51
C ALA A 233 3.29 17.17 11.46
N MET A 234 2.88 16.04 12.08
CA MET A 234 3.61 14.77 12.05
C MET A 234 3.41 13.98 10.76
N THR A 235 2.44 14.35 9.92
CA THR A 235 2.13 13.66 8.65
C THR A 235 2.98 14.13 7.46
N GLU A 236 4.02 14.94 7.73
CA GLU A 236 4.98 15.42 6.73
C GLU A 236 5.64 14.24 5.98
N ASN A 237 5.52 14.23 4.65
CA ASN A 237 6.06 13.18 3.75
C ASN A 237 5.53 11.76 4.05
N ILE A 238 4.32 11.65 4.60
CA ILE A 238 3.66 10.35 4.84
C ILE A 238 2.78 9.95 3.66
N VAL A 239 2.07 10.91 3.08
CA VAL A 239 1.23 10.67 1.90
C VAL A 239 2.07 10.77 0.62
N GLU A 240 1.99 9.74 -0.20
CA GLU A 240 2.58 9.72 -1.53
C GLU A 240 1.67 10.47 -2.50
N LEU A 241 1.95 11.77 -2.69
CA LEU A 241 1.20 12.64 -3.61
C LEU A 241 1.38 12.27 -5.08
N SER A 242 2.40 11.44 -5.40
CA SER A 242 2.63 10.95 -6.74
C SER A 242 2.02 9.57 -6.93
N SER A 243 1.03 9.49 -7.81
CA SER A 243 0.60 8.22 -8.37
C SER A 243 1.74 7.56 -9.17
N LEU A 244 2.52 8.34 -9.91
CA LEU A 244 3.65 7.87 -10.72
C LEU A 244 4.92 7.62 -9.90
N THR A 245 5.68 6.60 -10.26
CA THR A 245 7.07 6.45 -9.81
C THR A 245 7.94 7.59 -10.32
N GLU A 246 9.02 7.91 -9.59
CA GLU A 246 9.99 8.92 -10.01
C GLU A 246 10.60 8.57 -11.39
N SER A 247 10.84 7.27 -11.64
CA SER A 247 11.30 6.80 -12.94
C SER A 247 10.29 7.12 -14.03
N THR A 248 9.00 6.84 -13.83
CA THR A 248 7.96 7.12 -14.82
C THR A 248 7.85 8.61 -15.12
N ARG A 249 7.93 9.48 -14.10
CA ARG A 249 7.98 10.96 -14.30
C ARG A 249 9.12 11.41 -15.19
N ARG A 250 10.31 10.81 -15.06
CA ARG A 250 11.46 11.14 -15.92
C ARG A 250 11.21 10.71 -17.38
N THR A 251 10.54 9.58 -17.61
CA THR A 251 10.12 9.17 -18.97
C THR A 251 9.07 10.13 -19.52
N GLU A 252 8.07 10.49 -18.73
CA GLU A 252 7.01 11.42 -19.12
C GLU A 252 7.58 12.77 -19.58
N LYS A 253 8.55 13.32 -18.82
CA LYS A 253 9.21 14.57 -19.17
C LYS A 253 9.87 14.50 -20.55
N LEU A 254 10.66 13.47 -20.81
CA LEU A 254 11.32 13.30 -22.11
C LEU A 254 10.30 13.07 -23.23
N PHE A 255 9.23 12.33 -22.97
CA PHE A 255 8.18 12.14 -23.97
C PHE A 255 7.49 13.46 -24.33
N LYS A 256 7.19 14.31 -23.34
CA LYS A 256 6.63 15.66 -23.56
C LYS A 256 7.59 16.60 -24.29
N GLU A 257 8.90 16.34 -24.24
CA GLU A 257 9.92 17.04 -25.03
C GLU A 257 10.01 16.55 -26.49
N GLY A 258 9.20 15.53 -26.87
CA GLY A 258 9.09 15.03 -28.24
C GLY A 258 9.97 13.83 -28.57
N TYR A 259 10.68 13.26 -27.60
CA TYR A 259 11.49 12.07 -27.81
C TYR A 259 10.63 10.80 -27.95
N SER A 260 10.98 9.95 -28.91
CA SER A 260 10.39 8.62 -29.09
C SER A 260 10.81 7.64 -28.00
N LEU A 261 10.09 6.51 -27.86
CA LEU A 261 10.45 5.45 -26.89
C LEU A 261 11.89 4.96 -27.05
N ALA A 262 12.36 4.80 -28.29
CA ALA A 262 13.71 4.33 -28.57
C ALA A 262 14.76 5.35 -28.12
N GLU A 263 14.50 6.64 -28.36
CA GLU A 263 15.38 7.73 -27.91
C GLU A 263 15.39 7.84 -26.39
N ILE A 264 14.22 7.77 -25.74
CA ILE A 264 14.11 7.77 -24.27
C ILE A 264 14.87 6.58 -23.68
N SER A 265 14.70 5.39 -24.26
CA SER A 265 15.41 4.17 -23.86
C SER A 265 16.94 4.37 -23.91
N SER A 266 17.44 4.97 -25.00
CA SER A 266 18.85 5.31 -25.18
C SER A 266 19.35 6.36 -24.17
N ILE A 267 18.66 7.50 -24.06
CA ILE A 267 18.99 8.63 -23.16
C ILE A 267 19.02 8.16 -21.70
N ARG A 268 18.08 7.29 -21.32
CA ARG A 268 17.95 6.80 -19.94
C ARG A 268 18.77 5.56 -19.64
N HIS A 269 19.40 4.94 -20.65
CA HIS A 269 20.07 3.65 -20.54
C HIS A 269 19.19 2.56 -19.92
N LEU A 270 17.91 2.52 -20.33
CA LEU A 270 16.94 1.52 -19.88
C LEU A 270 16.59 0.57 -21.01
N LYS A 271 15.99 -0.58 -20.68
CA LYS A 271 15.44 -1.47 -21.71
C LYS A 271 14.15 -0.85 -22.27
N SER A 272 13.86 -1.09 -23.55
CA SER A 272 12.60 -0.64 -24.17
C SER A 272 11.39 -1.13 -23.39
N SER A 273 11.41 -2.38 -22.91
CA SER A 273 10.35 -2.95 -22.07
C SER A 273 10.11 -2.16 -20.76
N THR A 274 11.16 -1.56 -20.18
CA THR A 274 11.05 -0.73 -18.97
C THR A 274 10.44 0.63 -19.30
N ILE A 275 10.77 1.20 -20.46
CA ILE A 275 10.14 2.44 -20.93
C ILE A 275 8.66 2.19 -21.25
N GLU A 276 8.33 1.09 -21.92
CA GLU A 276 6.95 0.64 -22.14
C GLU A 276 6.16 0.51 -20.83
N ASP A 277 6.75 -0.10 -19.79
CA ASP A 277 6.12 -0.20 -18.46
C ASP A 277 5.79 1.18 -17.87
N HIS A 278 6.66 2.19 -18.07
CA HIS A 278 6.38 3.55 -17.63
C HIS A 278 5.19 4.17 -18.39
N PHE A 279 5.05 3.92 -19.69
CA PHE A 279 3.89 4.41 -20.46
C PHE A 279 2.59 3.74 -20.04
N VAL A 280 2.64 2.44 -19.74
CA VAL A 280 1.48 1.75 -19.16
C VAL A 280 1.12 2.37 -17.81
N GLU A 281 2.10 2.63 -16.94
CA GLU A 281 1.87 3.32 -15.66
C GLU A 281 1.28 4.73 -15.86
N LEU A 282 1.73 5.49 -16.87
CA LEU A 282 1.13 6.80 -17.21
C LEU A 282 -0.35 6.65 -17.56
N ALA A 283 -0.70 5.75 -18.48
CA ALA A 283 -2.07 5.52 -18.91
C ALA A 283 -3.01 5.10 -17.76
N MET A 284 -2.51 4.35 -16.78
CA MET A 284 -3.30 3.96 -15.60
C MET A 284 -3.65 5.12 -14.68
N ASN A 285 -2.81 6.16 -14.66
CA ASN A 285 -2.86 7.25 -13.70
C ASN A 285 -3.35 8.56 -14.32
N ASP A 286 -3.41 8.66 -15.65
CA ASP A 286 -3.93 9.80 -16.38
C ASP A 286 -5.13 9.37 -17.26
N PRO A 287 -6.37 9.70 -16.86
CA PRO A 287 -7.57 9.42 -17.67
C PRO A 287 -7.56 10.07 -19.05
N LEU A 288 -6.76 11.12 -19.25
CA LEU A 288 -6.65 11.85 -20.52
C LEU A 288 -5.40 11.45 -21.31
N PHE A 289 -4.77 10.33 -20.96
CA PHE A 289 -3.56 9.87 -21.61
C PHE A 289 -3.78 9.63 -23.12
N ASP A 290 -3.03 10.37 -23.95
CA ASP A 290 -3.05 10.21 -25.39
C ASP A 290 -2.26 8.97 -25.83
N TYR A 291 -2.98 7.92 -26.18
CA TYR A 291 -2.41 6.65 -26.65
C TYR A 291 -2.25 6.57 -28.17
N SER A 292 -2.66 7.60 -28.93
CA SER A 292 -2.71 7.57 -30.39
C SER A 292 -1.34 7.34 -31.03
N ALA A 293 -0.25 7.74 -30.36
CA ALA A 293 1.12 7.48 -30.78
C ALA A 293 1.52 6.00 -30.73
N PHE A 294 0.77 5.16 -30.02
CA PHE A 294 1.12 3.75 -29.73
C PHE A 294 0.09 2.75 -30.23
N LEU A 295 -1.17 3.15 -30.33
CA LEU A 295 -2.29 2.26 -30.55
C LEU A 295 -3.37 2.97 -31.38
N SER A 296 -3.80 2.34 -32.47
CA SER A 296 -4.90 2.88 -33.28
C SER A 296 -6.25 2.61 -32.60
N PRO A 297 -7.28 3.43 -32.85
CA PRO A 297 -8.61 3.22 -32.28
C PRO A 297 -9.21 1.84 -32.62
N GLU A 298 -8.94 1.32 -33.82
CA GLU A 298 -9.41 0.02 -34.27
C GLU A 298 -8.78 -1.12 -33.46
N LEU A 299 -7.46 -1.07 -33.30
CA LEU A 299 -6.71 -2.08 -32.55
C LEU A 299 -7.04 -2.02 -31.06
N TYR A 300 -7.26 -0.82 -30.51
CA TYR A 300 -7.77 -0.64 -29.15
C TYR A 300 -9.14 -1.33 -28.98
N GLY A 301 -10.09 -1.03 -29.86
CA GLY A 301 -11.43 -1.61 -29.81
C GLY A 301 -11.42 -3.13 -29.92
N GLU A 302 -10.56 -3.71 -30.76
CA GLU A 302 -10.39 -5.16 -30.88
C GLU A 302 -9.87 -5.79 -29.57
N ILE A 303 -8.83 -5.21 -28.97
CA ILE A 303 -8.26 -5.71 -27.70
C ILE A 303 -9.29 -5.68 -26.57
N ILE A 304 -9.99 -4.55 -26.41
CA ILE A 304 -11.01 -4.38 -25.37
C ILE A 304 -12.17 -5.36 -25.58
N LYS A 305 -12.65 -5.50 -26.81
CA LYS A 305 -13.71 -6.46 -27.15
C LYS A 305 -13.33 -7.89 -26.77
N ILE A 306 -12.11 -8.32 -27.09
CA ILE A 306 -11.63 -9.66 -26.72
C ILE A 306 -11.49 -9.82 -25.21
N SER A 307 -10.94 -8.82 -24.51
CA SER A 307 -10.80 -8.86 -23.05
C SER A 307 -12.16 -9.01 -22.36
N GLN A 308 -13.16 -8.25 -22.80
CA GLN A 308 -14.53 -8.30 -22.25
C GLN A 308 -15.24 -9.62 -22.59
N ALA A 309 -15.17 -10.09 -23.83
CA ALA A 309 -15.82 -11.32 -24.26
C ALA A 309 -15.30 -12.56 -23.52
N GLU A 310 -14.00 -12.59 -23.23
CA GLU A 310 -13.33 -13.70 -22.55
C GLU A 310 -13.21 -13.49 -21.03
N GLN A 311 -13.64 -12.33 -20.52
CA GLN A 311 -13.48 -11.91 -19.13
C GLN A 311 -12.05 -12.09 -18.61
N THR A 312 -11.06 -11.81 -19.45
CA THR A 312 -9.64 -12.04 -19.13
C THR A 312 -8.80 -10.80 -19.37
N LYS A 313 -7.80 -10.62 -18.50
CA LYS A 313 -6.73 -9.62 -18.68
C LYS A 313 -5.37 -10.32 -18.85
N ARG A 314 -5.38 -11.63 -19.13
CA ARG A 314 -4.17 -12.43 -19.37
C ARG A 314 -3.65 -12.15 -20.77
N LEU A 315 -2.48 -11.52 -20.83
CA LEU A 315 -1.90 -11.01 -22.07
C LEU A 315 -1.76 -12.07 -23.17
N ARG A 316 -1.40 -13.31 -22.80
CA ARG A 316 -1.26 -14.41 -23.76
C ARG A 316 -2.59 -14.72 -24.45
N ASN A 317 -3.67 -14.82 -23.69
CA ASN A 317 -5.01 -15.15 -24.21
C ASN A 317 -5.48 -14.08 -25.21
N ILE A 318 -5.24 -12.81 -24.91
CA ILE A 318 -5.57 -11.70 -25.81
C ILE A 318 -4.66 -11.70 -27.04
N LYS A 319 -3.35 -11.90 -26.86
CA LYS A 319 -2.37 -11.93 -27.96
C LYS A 319 -2.66 -13.04 -28.97
N ASP A 320 -3.12 -14.20 -28.51
CA ASP A 320 -3.46 -15.33 -29.38
C ASP A 320 -4.67 -15.00 -30.28
N LYS A 321 -5.59 -14.13 -29.82
CA LYS A 321 -6.78 -13.69 -30.56
C LYS A 321 -6.57 -12.40 -31.35
N VAL A 322 -5.62 -11.56 -30.95
CA VAL A 322 -5.23 -10.32 -31.63
C VAL A 322 -3.74 -10.36 -31.98
N PRO A 323 -3.31 -11.18 -32.98
CA PRO A 323 -1.89 -11.34 -33.30
C PRO A 323 -1.21 -10.06 -33.79
N ALA A 324 -1.99 -9.11 -34.31
CA ALA A 324 -1.50 -7.81 -34.76
C ALA A 324 -1.00 -6.91 -33.61
N ALA A 325 -1.54 -7.06 -32.40
CA ALA A 325 -1.16 -6.24 -31.25
C ALA A 325 0.13 -6.74 -30.59
N SER A 326 1.08 -5.86 -30.30
CA SER A 326 2.21 -6.20 -29.43
C SER A 326 1.78 -6.38 -27.96
N TYR A 327 2.59 -7.06 -27.15
CA TYR A 327 2.35 -7.15 -25.71
C TYR A 327 2.29 -5.78 -25.03
N PHE A 328 3.09 -4.81 -25.50
CA PHE A 328 3.00 -3.42 -25.04
C PHE A 328 1.63 -2.80 -25.33
N GLN A 329 1.15 -2.92 -26.56
CA GLN A 329 -0.16 -2.40 -26.98
C GLN A 329 -1.32 -3.03 -26.22
N ILE A 330 -1.27 -4.34 -25.95
CA ILE A 330 -2.27 -5.01 -25.12
C ILE A 330 -2.25 -4.45 -23.70
N ARG A 331 -1.06 -4.32 -23.09
CA ARG A 331 -0.93 -3.75 -21.74
C ARG A 331 -1.42 -2.30 -21.67
N LEU A 332 -1.10 -1.51 -22.69
CA LEU A 332 -1.53 -0.11 -22.79
C LEU A 332 -3.05 -0.02 -22.93
N ALA A 333 -3.65 -0.80 -23.82
CA ALA A 333 -5.09 -0.86 -24.01
C ALA A 333 -5.83 -1.19 -22.70
N LEU A 334 -5.38 -2.21 -21.97
CA LEU A 334 -5.97 -2.61 -20.69
C LEU A 334 -5.76 -1.59 -19.56
N ALA A 335 -4.79 -0.69 -19.70
CA ALA A 335 -4.43 0.32 -18.69
C ALA A 335 -5.22 1.61 -18.86
N ILE A 336 -5.57 1.97 -20.09
CA ILE A 336 -6.46 3.07 -20.39
C ILE A 336 -7.80 2.73 -19.74
N ARG A 337 -8.22 3.57 -18.79
CA ARG A 337 -9.47 3.36 -18.07
C ARG A 337 -10.63 3.35 -19.07
N GLU A 338 -11.49 2.35 -18.95
CA GLU A 338 -12.87 2.50 -19.41
C GLU A 338 -13.44 3.68 -18.63
N ASP A 339 -13.94 4.70 -19.33
CA ASP A 339 -14.95 5.57 -18.74
C ASP A 339 -16.03 4.65 -18.16
N ALA A 340 -16.13 4.65 -16.83
CA ALA A 340 -17.24 4.02 -16.15
C ALA A 340 -18.52 4.67 -16.71
N GLN A 341 -19.30 3.91 -17.46
CA GLN A 341 -20.73 4.19 -17.58
C GLN A 341 -21.41 3.85 -16.26
#